data_AF-A0ABD1V179-F1
#
_entry.id   AF-A0ABD1V179-F1
#
_cell.length_a   1.000
_cell.length_b   1.000
_cell.length_c   1.000
_cell.angle_alpha   90.00
_cell.angle_beta   90.00
_cell.angle_gamma   90.00
#
_symmetry.space_group_name_H-M   'P 1'
#
loop_
_entity.id
_entity.type
_entity.pdbx_description
1 polymer ?
#
loop_
_entity_poly.entity_id
_entity_poly.type
_entity_poly.pdbx_seq_one_letter_code
_entity_poly.pdbx_strand_id
1 'polypeptide(L)'
;MDDNILSIGIYGMGGVGKTTLAMHAHDNLLNEPKFSGHVYWITVSQEFSIHKLQSDIAQALKLDFSCGSDEKKRAAQLFQTFQKRGSFVLILDDVGNKLMPRRSAFLLEGMSASWS
;
A
#
# COMPACT_ATOMS: atom_id res chain seq x y z
N MET A 1 13.02 13.00 -13.42
CA MET A 1 11.93 12.03 -13.29
C MET A 1 11.35 12.30 -11.92
N ASP A 2 10.09 12.70 -11.81
CA ASP A 2 9.55 13.12 -10.51
C ASP A 2 9.36 11.91 -9.59
N ASP A 3 10.40 11.67 -8.78
CA ASP A 3 10.51 10.64 -7.75
C ASP A 3 9.67 10.97 -6.51
N ASN A 4 8.45 11.48 -6.68
CA ASN A 4 7.58 11.86 -5.55
C ASN A 4 6.67 10.68 -5.12
N ILE A 5 7.20 9.45 -5.12
CA ILE A 5 6.52 8.30 -4.53
C ILE A 5 6.89 8.26 -3.05
N LEU A 6 5.96 8.69 -2.18
CA LEU A 6 6.10 8.55 -0.74
C LEU A 6 5.48 7.22 -0.29
N SER A 7 6.27 6.37 0.36
CA SER A 7 5.80 5.13 0.99
C SER A 7 6.00 5.21 2.49
N ILE A 8 4.96 4.90 3.27
CA ILE A 8 4.97 4.91 4.73
C ILE A 8 4.51 3.53 5.21
N GLY A 9 5.31 2.88 6.05
CA GLY A 9 4.98 1.60 6.67
C GLY A 9 4.63 1.75 8.15
N ILE A 10 3.48 1.21 8.57
CA ILE A 10 3.07 1.15 9.99
C ILE A 10 3.20 -0.31 10.44
N TYR A 11 4.15 -0.59 11.34
CA TYR A 11 4.39 -1.92 11.89
C TYR A 11 4.36 -1.91 13.42
N GLY A 12 4.06 -3.06 14.04
CA GLY A 12 3.97 -3.16 15.50
C GLY A 12 3.12 -4.36 15.95
N MET A 13 3.14 -4.62 17.25
CA MET A 13 2.42 -5.75 17.88
C MET A 13 0.92 -5.72 17.55
N GLY A 14 0.25 -6.89 17.59
CA GLY A 14 -1.20 -6.97 17.45
C GLY A 14 -1.93 -6.11 18.49
N GLY A 15 -3.07 -5.51 18.12
CA GLY A 15 -3.91 -4.75 19.07
C GLY A 15 -3.47 -3.32 19.40
N VAL A 16 -2.32 -2.84 18.92
CA VAL A 16 -1.83 -1.48 19.21
C VAL A 16 -2.54 -0.35 18.45
N GLY A 17 -3.58 -0.66 17.65
CA GLY A 17 -4.35 0.33 16.90
C GLY A 17 -3.76 0.78 15.56
N LYS A 18 -2.88 -0.02 14.93
CA LYS A 18 -2.29 0.30 13.61
C LYS A 18 -3.35 0.60 12.54
N THR A 19 -4.33 -0.31 12.41
CA THR A 19 -5.44 -0.16 11.47
C THR A 19 -6.30 1.07 11.82
N THR A 20 -6.49 1.36 13.11
CA THR A 20 -7.18 2.57 13.57
C THR A 20 -6.46 3.85 13.12
N LEU A 21 -5.13 3.89 13.25
CA LEU A 21 -4.33 5.04 12.79
C LEU A 21 -4.41 5.20 11.27
N ALA A 22 -4.31 4.09 10.53
CA ALA A 22 -4.47 4.11 9.07
C ALA A 22 -5.87 4.61 8.66
N MET A 23 -6.92 4.21 9.38
CA MET A 23 -8.30 4.64 9.14
C MET A 23 -8.47 6.15 9.38
N HIS A 24 -7.91 6.69 10.46
CA HIS A 24 -7.89 8.15 10.68
C HIS A 24 -7.15 8.89 9.57
N ALA A 25 -6.02 8.35 9.08
CA ALA A 25 -5.31 8.95 7.96
C ALA A 25 -6.14 8.90 6.66
N HIS A 26 -6.81 7.78 6.39
CA HIS A 26 -7.74 7.63 5.26
C HIS A 26 -8.83 8.70 5.28
N ASP A 27 -9.50 8.90 6.41
CA ASP A 27 -10.59 9.86 6.53
C ASP A 27 -10.11 11.31 6.34
N ASN A 28 -8.91 11.63 6.84
CA ASN A 28 -8.30 12.93 6.59
C ASN A 28 -7.96 13.13 5.10
N LEU A 29 -7.43 12.10 4.44
CA LEU A 29 -7.07 12.14 3.02
C LEU A 29 -8.29 12.27 2.11
N LEU A 30 -9.45 11.71 2.49
CA LEU A 30 -10.71 11.90 1.75
C LEU A 30 -11.16 13.37 1.74
N ASN A 31 -10.82 14.12 2.79
CA ASN A 31 -11.14 15.55 2.90
C ASN A 31 -10.08 16.45 2.24
N GLU A 32 -8.94 15.91 1.83
CA GLU A 32 -7.86 16.66 1.19
C GLU A 32 -8.17 16.87 -0.31
N PRO A 33 -8.32 18.13 -0.79
CA PRO A 33 -8.69 18.40 -2.18
C PRO A 33 -7.73 17.78 -3.20
N LYS A 34 -6.45 17.67 -2.84
CA LYS A 34 -5.40 17.06 -3.68
C LYS A 34 -5.67 15.59 -4.03
N PHE A 35 -6.32 14.85 -3.13
CA PHE A 35 -6.56 13.41 -3.27
C PHE A 35 -8.06 13.08 -3.36
N SER A 36 -8.92 14.09 -3.47
CA SER A 36 -10.37 13.91 -3.51
C SER A 36 -10.78 12.91 -4.60
N GLY A 37 -11.46 11.84 -4.18
CA GLY A 37 -11.89 10.74 -5.06
C GLY A 37 -10.80 9.75 -5.49
N HIS A 38 -9.58 9.85 -4.97
CA HIS A 38 -8.42 9.04 -5.38
C HIS A 38 -7.67 8.40 -4.20
N VAL A 39 -8.40 8.13 -3.10
CA VAL A 39 -7.89 7.38 -1.94
C VAL A 39 -8.49 5.98 -2.00
N TYR A 40 -7.64 4.95 -2.04
CA TYR A 40 -8.05 3.56 -2.17
C TYR A 40 -7.60 2.74 -0.97
N TRP A 41 -8.53 2.12 -0.27
CA TRP A 41 -8.26 1.21 0.84
C TRP A 41 -8.38 -0.25 0.37
N ILE A 42 -7.31 -1.02 0.50
CA ILE A 42 -7.27 -2.43 0.14
C ILE A 42 -6.81 -3.24 1.35
N THR A 43 -7.66 -4.15 1.81
CA THR A 43 -7.26 -5.14 2.83
C THR A 43 -6.56 -6.31 2.16
N VAL A 44 -5.31 -6.55 2.53
CA VAL A 44 -4.51 -7.64 1.97
C VAL A 44 -4.83 -8.93 2.70
N SER A 45 -5.45 -9.86 1.98
CA SER A 45 -5.74 -11.21 2.48
C SER A 45 -4.48 -11.94 2.95
N GLN A 46 -4.60 -12.69 4.05
CA GLN A 46 -3.54 -13.58 4.57
C GLN A 46 -3.02 -14.57 3.50
N GLU A 47 -3.92 -15.09 2.67
CA GLU A 47 -3.57 -15.81 1.44
C GLU A 47 -3.13 -14.81 0.36
N PHE A 48 -1.94 -14.26 0.55
CA PHE A 48 -1.39 -13.25 -0.35
C PHE A 48 -0.99 -13.88 -1.70
N SER A 49 -1.49 -13.27 -2.78
CA SER A 49 -1.05 -13.49 -4.15
C SER A 49 -0.99 -12.15 -4.89
N ILE A 50 0.07 -11.94 -5.68
CA ILE A 50 0.21 -10.74 -6.54
C ILE A 50 -1.00 -10.62 -7.45
N HIS A 51 -1.43 -11.73 -8.04
CA HIS A 51 -2.64 -11.78 -8.86
C HIS A 51 -3.89 -11.29 -8.11
N LYS A 52 -4.09 -11.71 -6.86
CA LYS A 52 -5.24 -11.30 -6.04
C LYS A 52 -5.17 -9.82 -5.70
N LEU A 53 -4.02 -9.34 -5.23
CA LEU A 53 -3.81 -7.92 -4.92
C LEU A 53 -4.04 -7.02 -6.14
N GLN A 54 -3.52 -7.39 -7.30
CA GLN A 54 -3.79 -6.65 -8.54
C GLN A 54 -5.29 -6.61 -8.85
N SER A 55 -6.03 -7.70 -8.57
CA SER A 55 -7.47 -7.77 -8.83
C SER A 55 -8.24 -6.85 -7.89
N ASP A 56 -7.88 -6.89 -6.60
CA ASP A 56 -8.51 -6.05 -5.58
C ASP A 56 -8.28 -4.57 -5.88
N ILE A 57 -7.06 -4.19 -6.30
CA ILE A 57 -6.74 -2.83 -6.73
C ILE A 57 -7.56 -2.44 -7.97
N ALA A 58 -7.67 -3.30 -8.98
CA ALA A 58 -8.46 -3.00 -10.16
C ALA A 58 -9.96 -2.87 -9.87
N GLN A 59 -10.50 -3.70 -8.99
CA GLN A 59 -11.87 -3.59 -8.54
C GLN A 59 -12.11 -2.24 -7.85
N ALA A 60 -11.20 -1.82 -6.98
CA ALA A 60 -11.27 -0.50 -6.34
C ALA A 60 -11.18 0.66 -7.36
N LEU A 61 -10.41 0.47 -8.43
CA LEU A 61 -10.29 1.43 -9.53
C LEU A 61 -11.42 1.34 -10.57
N LYS A 62 -12.37 0.39 -10.40
CA LYS A 62 -13.41 0.04 -11.38
C LYS A 62 -12.84 -0.27 -12.77
N LEU A 63 -11.67 -0.91 -12.80
CA LEU A 63 -11.04 -1.41 -14.01
C LEU A 63 -11.46 -2.86 -14.23
N ASP A 64 -11.81 -3.18 -15.48
CA ASP A 64 -12.04 -4.55 -15.89
C ASP A 64 -10.76 -5.11 -16.52
N PHE A 65 -10.17 -6.13 -15.88
CA PHE A 65 -9.13 -6.95 -16.49
C PHE A 65 -9.77 -8.03 -17.34
N SER A 66 -10.50 -7.62 -18.37
CA SER A 66 -11.16 -8.56 -19.29
C SER A 66 -10.18 -9.38 -20.13
N CYS A 67 -8.87 -9.09 -20.07
CA CYS A 67 -7.87 -9.71 -20.94
C CYS A 67 -6.50 -9.87 -20.26
N GLY A 68 -6.29 -11.00 -19.58
CA GLY A 68 -4.95 -11.53 -19.34
C GLY A 68 -4.70 -12.11 -17.95
N SER A 69 -4.37 -13.40 -17.90
CA SER A 69 -3.83 -14.09 -16.72
C SER A 69 -2.39 -13.68 -16.36
N ASP A 70 -1.79 -12.76 -17.12
CA ASP A 70 -0.40 -12.34 -16.98
C ASP A 70 -0.25 -11.20 -15.97
N GLU A 71 0.40 -11.49 -14.85
CA GLU A 71 0.66 -10.52 -13.76
C GLU A 71 1.43 -9.27 -14.21
N LYS A 72 2.33 -9.38 -15.19
CA LYS A 72 3.11 -8.23 -15.69
C LYS A 72 2.23 -7.31 -16.53
N LYS A 73 1.36 -7.86 -17.38
CA LYS A 73 0.42 -7.07 -18.17
C LYS A 73 -0.54 -6.29 -17.28
N ARG A 74 -1.06 -6.95 -16.24
CA ARG A 74 -1.95 -6.33 -15.25
C ARG A 74 -1.24 -5.24 -14.46
N ALA A 75 -0.01 -5.47 -14.00
CA ALA A 75 0.81 -4.43 -13.37
C ALA A 75 1.01 -3.22 -14.28
N ALA A 76 1.31 -3.43 -15.56
CA ALA A 76 1.49 -2.35 -16.53
C ALA A 76 0.18 -1.56 -16.75
N GLN A 77 -0.97 -2.22 -16.80
CA GLN A 77 -2.28 -1.57 -16.93
C GLN A 77 -2.64 -0.73 -15.68
N LEU A 78 -2.38 -1.25 -14.48
CA LEU A 78 -2.52 -0.48 -13.24
C LEU A 78 -1.63 0.76 -13.26
N PHE A 79 -0.36 0.58 -13.60
CA PHE A 79 0.61 1.68 -13.66
C PHE A 79 0.20 2.76 -14.66
N GLN A 80 -0.30 2.38 -15.84
CA GLN A 80 -0.83 3.35 -16.81
C GLN A 80 -2.08 4.06 -16.30
N THR A 81 -2.96 3.37 -15.58
CA THR A 81 -4.16 3.98 -15.00
C THR A 81 -3.79 5.00 -13.92
N PHE A 82 -2.84 4.67 -13.05
CA PHE A 82 -2.36 5.57 -12.01
C PHE A 82 -1.69 6.81 -12.59
N GLN A 83 -0.85 6.65 -13.62
CA GLN A 83 -0.24 7.81 -14.31
C GLN A 83 -1.28 8.76 -14.91
N LYS A 84 -2.39 8.25 -15.45
CA LYS A 84 -3.46 9.08 -16.02
C LYS A 84 -4.30 9.81 -14.96
N ARG A 85 -4.44 9.23 -13.77
CA ARG A 85 -5.26 9.81 -12.68
C ARG A 85 -4.54 10.90 -11.89
N GLY A 86 -3.21 11.00 -11.99
CA GLY A 86 -2.43 12.03 -11.30
C GLY A 86 -2.13 11.66 -9.84
N SER A 87 -2.47 12.53 -8.89
CA SER A 87 -2.20 12.30 -7.46
C SER A 87 -3.21 11.31 -6.87
N PHE A 88 -2.72 10.20 -6.30
CA PHE A 88 -3.56 9.19 -5.64
C PHE A 88 -2.89 8.69 -4.36
N VAL A 89 -3.68 8.09 -3.48
CA VAL A 89 -3.18 7.37 -2.30
C VAL A 89 -3.71 5.95 -2.30
N LEU A 90 -2.81 5.00 -2.06
CA LEU A 90 -3.14 3.59 -1.89
C LEU A 90 -2.79 3.16 -0.46
N ILE A 91 -3.78 2.72 0.30
CA ILE A 91 -3.62 2.20 1.66
C ILE A 91 -3.79 0.69 1.59
N LEU A 92 -2.75 -0.02 2.01
CA LEU A 92 -2.75 -1.48 2.11
C LEU A 92 -2.81 -1.87 3.59
N ASP A 93 -3.95 -2.40 4.03
CA ASP A 93 -4.18 -2.87 5.39
C ASP A 93 -3.91 -4.37 5.52
N ASP A 94 -3.54 -4.82 6.72
CA ASP A 94 -3.22 -6.22 7.05
C ASP A 94 -2.15 -6.87 6.14
N VAL A 95 -1.13 -6.10 5.77
CA VAL A 95 -0.01 -6.59 4.97
C VAL A 95 0.86 -7.55 5.78
N GLY A 96 0.83 -8.83 5.42
CA GLY A 96 1.65 -9.86 6.07
C GLY A 96 3.16 -9.76 5.73
N ASN A 97 3.99 -10.43 6.55
CA ASN A 97 5.46 -10.46 6.44
C ASN A 97 6.02 -10.89 5.06
N LYS A 98 5.22 -11.56 4.24
CA LYS A 98 5.62 -12.06 2.91
C LYS A 98 5.78 -10.93 1.87
N LEU A 99 5.16 -9.78 2.12
CA LEU A 99 5.11 -8.63 1.23
C LEU A 99 6.09 -7.52 1.60
N MET A 100 6.54 -7.47 2.85
CA MET A 100 7.55 -6.50 3.25
C MET A 100 8.93 -6.98 2.80
N PRO A 101 9.61 -6.27 1.90
CA PRO A 101 11.02 -6.55 1.64
C PRO A 101 11.78 -6.41 2.96
N ARG A 102 12.58 -7.41 3.29
CA ARG A 102 13.36 -7.52 4.53
C ARG A 102 14.58 -6.56 4.56
N ARG A 103 14.45 -5.37 3.98
CA ARG A 103 15.40 -4.26 3.88
C ARG A 103 14.51 -3.01 3.71
N SER A 104 14.36 -2.09 4.65
CA SER A 104 15.34 -1.42 5.50
C SER A 104 14.62 -0.52 6.52
N ALA A 105 14.94 -0.65 7.82
CA ALA A 105 14.99 0.44 8.80
C ALA A 105 15.37 -0.14 10.19
N PHE A 106 16.66 -0.43 10.35
CA PHE A 106 17.29 -0.28 11.65
C PHE A 106 17.37 1.23 11.90
N LEU A 107 16.71 1.74 12.93
CA LEU A 107 17.07 2.98 13.65
C LEU A 107 16.17 3.10 14.89
N LEU A 108 16.49 2.30 15.90
CA LEU A 108 16.55 2.76 17.29
C LEU A 108 17.82 2.12 17.87
N GLU A 109 18.98 2.69 17.52
CA GLU A 109 20.17 2.61 18.36
C GLU A 109 19.87 3.41 19.64
N GLY A 110 19.11 2.79 20.53
CA GLY A 110 19.09 3.11 21.95
C GLY A 110 20.18 2.28 22.61
N MET A 111 21.37 2.86 22.68
CA MET A 111 22.53 2.39 23.40
C MET A 111 22.15 1.73 24.73
N SER A 112 22.33 0.41 24.84
CA SER A 112 22.73 -0.24 26.09
C SER A 112 23.08 -1.70 25.84
N ALA A 113 24.15 -2.13 26.49
CA ALA A 113 24.58 -3.51 26.68
C ALA A 113 25.30 -4.20 25.50
N SER A 114 26.58 -3.86 25.41
CA SER A 114 27.66 -4.82 25.71
C SER A 114 27.70 -6.11 24.89
N TRP A 115 28.56 -6.14 23.87
CA TRP A 115 29.52 -7.23 23.69
C TRP A 115 30.86 -6.62 23.28
N SER A 116 31.84 -6.75 24.18
CA SER A 116 33.23 -6.99 23.80
C SER A 116 33.35 -8.30 23.03
#